data_AF-A0A1Z9QAD4-F1
#
_entry.id   AF-A0A1Z9QAD4-F1
#
_cell.length_a   1.000
_cell.length_b   1.000
_cell.length_c   1.000
_cell.angle_alpha   90.00
_cell.angle_beta   90.00
_cell.angle_gamma   90.00
#
_symmetry.space_group_name_H-M   'P 1'
#
loop_
_entity.id
_entity.type
_entity.pdbx_description
1 polymer ?
#
loop_
_entity_poly.entity_id
_entity_poly.type
_entity_poly.pdbx_seq_one_letter_code
_entity_poly.pdbx_strand_id
1 'polypeptide(L)'
;MRRPEPSSVDGLDTVWSSPTMDDRLKQVQTSDLTDSRLNHEFVAWLKTSGMNYLLMLLLVACAFLAWDWWNRKQGEAIDTAWTELASATSPAALRGVARTHAAVDGVAELSLLTAGDILLQSVRSGLRPGLAAGDEGAELTPEDKAKSLVEADAFFAEAVELASARPGFAGKPMMIAGLFGRAAAAEGAGRLDDARTPLEKVVEISTPEYPPLAEQANARLENLDGIEAHASLPNQADLPVIAVGEEEAFTVPAADDLLEMFEAEDEEAAEATSETGDEAAPEATETPAAP
;
A
#
# COMPACT_ATOMS: atom_id res chain seq x y z
N MET A 1 -58.19 -73.66 11.45
CA MET A 1 -59.57 -73.73 11.96
C MET A 1 -59.60 -73.16 13.38
N ARG A 2 -60.53 -72.22 13.62
CA ARG A 2 -61.12 -71.78 14.91
C ARG A 2 -60.30 -70.93 15.90
N ARG A 3 -60.69 -69.65 15.96
CA ARG A 3 -60.95 -68.83 17.17
C ARG A 3 -61.88 -69.56 18.17
N PRO A 4 -61.95 -69.22 19.48
CA PRO A 4 -62.26 -67.86 19.98
C PRO A 4 -61.58 -67.38 21.29
N GLU A 5 -61.64 -66.06 21.53
CA GLU A 5 -61.50 -65.27 22.79
C GLU A 5 -62.70 -65.51 23.77
N PRO A 6 -62.85 -64.96 25.03
CA PRO A 6 -62.42 -63.62 25.52
C PRO A 6 -62.20 -63.36 27.06
N SER A 7 -62.06 -62.06 27.39
CA SER A 7 -62.18 -61.31 28.68
C SER A 7 -60.89 -61.12 29.50
N SER A 8 -60.52 -59.94 30.01
CA SER A 8 -61.25 -58.72 30.45
C SER A 8 -60.26 -57.52 30.51
N VAL A 9 -60.49 -56.39 29.83
CA VAL A 9 -60.97 -55.06 30.31
C VAL A 9 -60.14 -54.40 31.44
N ASP A 10 -59.98 -53.07 31.30
CA ASP A 10 -59.37 -52.04 32.18
C ASP A 10 -57.85 -51.88 32.07
N GLY A 11 -57.26 -50.70 31.91
CA GLY A 11 -57.76 -49.33 31.92
C GLY A 11 -56.53 -48.42 31.89
N LEU A 12 -56.57 -47.39 31.06
CA LEU A 12 -56.13 -46.02 31.34
C LEU A 12 -55.11 -45.85 32.49
N ASP A 13 -53.88 -45.42 32.18
CA ASP A 13 -53.16 -44.36 32.93
C ASP A 13 -51.74 -44.14 32.37
N THR A 14 -51.67 -43.53 31.18
CA THR A 14 -50.57 -42.63 30.85
C THR A 14 -50.83 -41.28 31.51
N VAL A 15 -50.39 -41.10 32.76
CA VAL A 15 -50.36 -39.80 33.43
C VAL A 15 -49.04 -39.67 34.21
N TRP A 16 -48.18 -38.79 33.71
CA TRP A 16 -47.25 -37.95 34.48
C TRP A 16 -46.95 -38.37 35.93
N SER A 17 -45.88 -39.15 36.13
CA SER A 17 -45.19 -39.12 37.44
C SER A 17 -44.54 -37.74 37.61
N SER A 18 -45.35 -36.78 38.05
CA SER A 18 -44.85 -35.53 38.59
C SER A 18 -44.01 -35.86 39.83
N PRO A 19 -42.83 -35.25 40.02
CA PRO A 19 -42.09 -35.36 41.26
C PRO A 19 -43.05 -35.08 42.41
N THR A 20 -43.17 -36.01 43.36
CA THR A 20 -44.11 -35.85 44.47
C THR A 20 -43.76 -34.57 45.23
N MET A 21 -44.75 -33.89 45.84
CA MET A 21 -44.49 -32.66 46.60
C MET A 21 -43.40 -32.88 47.66
N ASP A 22 -43.29 -34.08 48.21
CA ASP A 22 -42.25 -34.46 49.17
C ASP A 22 -40.84 -34.48 48.57
N ASP A 23 -40.68 -34.92 47.31
CA ASP A 23 -39.40 -34.86 46.60
C ASP A 23 -39.01 -33.42 46.27
N ARG A 24 -39.98 -32.58 45.89
CA ARG A 24 -39.74 -31.13 45.67
C ARG A 24 -39.43 -30.41 46.99
N LEU A 25 -40.11 -30.74 48.07
CA LEU A 25 -39.89 -30.16 49.41
C LEU A 25 -38.53 -30.59 49.98
N LYS A 26 -38.13 -31.86 49.81
CA LYS A 26 -36.77 -32.32 50.18
C LYS A 26 -35.71 -31.63 49.36
N GLN A 27 -35.89 -31.47 48.05
CA GLN A 27 -34.93 -30.79 47.19
C GLN A 27 -34.82 -29.29 47.49
N VAL A 28 -35.93 -28.64 47.85
CA VAL A 28 -35.94 -27.24 48.29
C VAL A 28 -35.28 -27.10 49.66
N GLN A 29 -35.57 -27.98 50.63
CA GLN A 29 -34.93 -27.96 51.94
C GLN A 29 -33.43 -28.27 51.88
N THR A 30 -32.99 -29.19 51.02
CA THR A 30 -31.56 -29.47 50.85
C THR A 30 -30.86 -28.38 50.06
N SER A 31 -31.50 -27.77 49.06
CA SER A 31 -30.92 -26.64 48.32
C SER A 31 -30.81 -25.40 49.21
N ASP A 32 -31.84 -25.05 49.98
CA ASP A 32 -31.85 -23.86 50.87
C ASP A 32 -30.85 -23.99 52.03
N LEU A 33 -30.70 -25.20 52.60
CA LEU A 33 -29.69 -25.46 53.63
C LEU A 33 -28.26 -25.54 53.07
N THR A 34 -28.07 -25.99 51.83
CA THR A 34 -26.75 -26.02 51.18
C THR A 34 -26.35 -24.62 50.75
N ASP A 35 -27.25 -23.83 50.19
CA ASP A 35 -27.03 -22.45 49.74
C ASP A 35 -26.79 -21.50 50.92
N SER A 36 -27.51 -21.69 52.03
CA SER A 36 -27.28 -20.97 53.29
C SER A 36 -25.91 -21.27 53.91
N ARG A 37 -25.46 -22.55 53.86
CA ARG A 37 -24.11 -22.93 54.33
C ARG A 37 -23.02 -22.40 53.41
N LEU A 38 -23.20 -22.47 52.10
CA LEU A 38 -22.26 -21.96 51.10
C LEU A 38 -22.09 -20.44 51.23
N ASN A 39 -23.17 -19.72 51.49
CA ASN A 39 -23.14 -18.29 51.76
C ASN A 39 -22.45 -17.95 53.09
N HIS A 40 -22.75 -18.68 54.18
CA HIS A 40 -22.07 -18.46 55.47
C HIS A 40 -20.58 -18.78 55.41
N GLU A 41 -20.18 -19.83 54.69
CA GLU A 41 -18.77 -20.18 54.43
C GLU A 41 -18.08 -19.12 53.55
N PHE A 42 -18.76 -18.58 52.53
CA PHE A 42 -18.26 -17.46 51.73
C PHE A 42 -18.07 -16.20 52.57
N VAL A 43 -19.01 -15.86 53.45
CA VAL A 43 -18.92 -14.69 54.34
C VAL A 43 -17.85 -14.88 55.41
N ALA A 44 -17.71 -16.08 55.98
CA ALA A 44 -16.66 -16.39 56.95
C ALA A 44 -15.28 -16.34 56.30
N TRP A 45 -15.13 -16.89 55.09
CA TRP A 45 -13.93 -16.76 54.29
C TRP A 45 -13.64 -15.30 53.94
N LEU A 46 -14.67 -14.53 53.57
CA LEU A 46 -14.53 -13.13 53.19
C LEU A 46 -14.02 -12.26 54.35
N LYS A 47 -14.51 -12.53 55.57
CA LYS A 47 -14.06 -11.87 56.81
C LYS A 47 -12.66 -12.27 57.27
N THR A 48 -12.26 -13.52 57.04
CA THR A 48 -11.00 -14.06 57.61
C THR A 48 -9.82 -13.88 56.66
N SER A 49 -10.03 -14.15 55.37
CA SER A 49 -8.99 -14.11 54.34
C SER A 49 -9.39 -13.30 53.11
N GLY A 50 -10.68 -13.02 52.93
CA GLY A 50 -11.20 -12.34 51.75
C GLY A 50 -10.62 -10.96 51.55
N MET A 51 -10.36 -10.17 52.60
CA MET A 51 -9.74 -8.85 52.45
C MET A 51 -8.36 -8.95 51.77
N ASN A 52 -7.52 -9.92 52.14
CA ASN A 52 -6.19 -10.10 51.56
C ASN A 52 -6.26 -10.64 50.12
N TYR A 53 -7.18 -11.57 49.84
CA TYR A 53 -7.38 -12.09 48.48
C TYR A 53 -8.04 -11.06 47.56
N LEU A 54 -8.97 -10.24 48.05
CA LEU A 54 -9.54 -9.10 47.33
C LEU A 54 -8.47 -8.05 47.04
N LEU A 55 -7.59 -7.75 47.99
CA LEU A 55 -6.46 -6.84 47.77
C LEU A 55 -5.48 -7.39 46.73
N MET A 56 -5.18 -8.69 46.76
CA MET A 56 -4.37 -9.33 45.71
C MET A 56 -5.04 -9.27 44.34
N LEU A 57 -6.34 -9.58 44.26
CA LEU A 57 -7.11 -9.51 43.01
C LEU A 57 -7.22 -8.07 42.49
N LEU A 58 -7.40 -7.10 43.38
CA LEU A 58 -7.37 -5.67 43.07
C LEU A 58 -6.00 -5.26 42.52
N LEU A 59 -4.90 -5.69 43.14
CA LEU A 59 -3.55 -5.42 42.65
C LEU A 59 -3.32 -5.99 41.24
N VAL A 60 -3.78 -7.22 40.99
CA VAL A 60 -3.72 -7.83 39.66
C VAL A 60 -4.56 -7.04 38.64
N ALA A 61 -5.77 -6.63 39.02
CA ALA A 61 -6.62 -5.81 38.15
C ALA A 61 -5.99 -4.43 37.87
N CYS A 62 -5.40 -3.77 38.88
CA CYS A 62 -4.68 -2.51 38.71
C CYS A 62 -3.45 -2.67 37.81
N ALA A 63 -2.68 -3.76 37.96
CA ALA A 63 -1.54 -4.05 37.11
C ALA A 63 -1.97 -4.26 35.65
N PHE A 64 -3.08 -4.99 35.43
CA PHE A 64 -3.65 -5.19 34.10
C PHE A 64 -4.13 -3.88 33.47
N LEU A 65 -4.85 -3.04 34.20
CA LEU A 65 -5.32 -1.74 33.71
C LEU A 65 -4.16 -0.80 33.40
N ALA A 66 -3.12 -0.78 34.25
CA ALA A 66 -1.92 0.02 34.00
C ALA A 66 -1.20 -0.45 32.72
N TRP A 67 -1.12 -1.76 32.51
CA TRP A 67 -0.53 -2.34 31.31
C TRP A 67 -1.36 -2.06 30.04
N ASP A 68 -2.69 -2.23 30.09
CA ASP A 68 -3.59 -1.89 28.98
C ASP A 68 -3.51 -0.40 28.63
N TRP A 69 -3.56 0.48 29.62
CA TRP A 69 -3.40 1.93 29.41
C TRP A 69 -2.04 2.27 28.77
N TRP A 70 -0.96 1.64 29.23
CA TRP A 70 0.37 1.86 28.68
C TRP A 70 0.46 1.41 27.21
N ASN A 71 -0.07 0.24 26.88
CA ASN A 71 -0.08 -0.28 25.52
C ASN A 71 -0.93 0.59 24.59
N ARG A 72 -2.11 1.04 25.04
CA ARG A 72 -2.96 1.96 24.27
C ARG A 72 -2.25 3.27 23.98
N LYS A 73 -1.58 3.84 24.98
CA LYS A 73 -0.84 5.10 24.82
C LYS A 73 0.30 4.99 23.81
N GLN A 74 0.99 3.84 23.75
CA GLN A 74 1.99 3.58 22.71
C GLN A 74 1.36 3.45 21.32
N GLY A 75 0.23 2.74 21.21
CA GLY A 75 -0.53 2.65 19.96
C GLY A 75 -0.99 4.01 19.44
N GLU A 76 -1.58 4.83 20.31
CA GLU A 76 -2.03 6.19 19.97
C GLU A 76 -0.90 7.08 19.47
N ALA A 77 0.31 6.97 20.04
CA ALA A 77 1.47 7.73 19.59
C ALA A 77 1.92 7.32 18.19
N ILE A 78 1.92 6.02 17.88
CA ILE A 78 2.25 5.49 16.56
C ILE A 78 1.20 5.95 15.54
N ASP A 79 -0.09 5.80 15.85
CA ASP A 79 -1.19 6.20 14.96
C ASP A 79 -1.16 7.70 14.66
N THR A 80 -0.87 8.52 15.68
CA THR A 80 -0.71 9.97 15.52
C THR A 80 0.46 10.30 14.60
N ALA A 81 1.60 9.65 14.79
CA ALA A 81 2.80 9.86 13.97
C ALA A 81 2.54 9.55 12.48
N TRP A 82 1.87 8.44 12.19
CA TRP A 82 1.49 8.07 10.82
C TRP A 82 0.43 9.01 10.22
N THR A 83 -0.52 9.47 11.03
CA THR A 83 -1.54 10.44 10.59
C THR A 83 -0.90 11.78 10.23
N GLU A 84 0.02 12.28 11.07
CA GLU A 84 0.75 13.52 10.80
C GLU A 84 1.63 13.40 9.55
N LEU A 85 2.37 12.29 9.39
CA LEU A 85 3.13 12.00 8.17
C LEU A 85 2.23 12.04 6.93
N ALA A 86 1.08 11.36 6.96
CA ALA A 86 0.14 11.31 5.84
C ALA A 86 -0.45 12.69 5.48
N SER A 87 -0.56 13.58 6.47
CA SER A 87 -1.08 14.94 6.27
C SER A 87 -0.02 15.95 5.80
N ALA A 88 1.27 15.64 5.98
CA ALA A 88 2.36 16.55 5.68
C ALA A 88 2.70 16.53 4.19
N THR A 89 2.43 17.65 3.50
CA THR A 89 2.63 17.78 2.05
C THR A 89 3.80 18.68 1.64
N SER A 90 4.45 19.34 2.61
CA SER A 90 5.59 20.22 2.35
C SER A 90 6.88 19.69 3.00
N PRO A 91 8.05 19.95 2.42
CA PRO A 91 9.33 19.52 2.99
C PRO A 91 9.55 20.02 4.43
N ALA A 92 9.13 21.26 4.72
CA ALA A 92 9.25 21.84 6.06
C ALA A 92 8.32 21.14 7.07
N ALA A 93 7.09 20.81 6.69
CA ALA A 93 6.16 20.07 7.54
C ALA A 93 6.69 18.66 7.84
N LEU A 94 7.20 17.96 6.82
CA LEU A 94 7.81 16.64 6.96
C LEU A 94 9.04 16.65 7.88
N ARG A 95 9.87 17.69 7.81
CA ARG A 95 10.97 17.88 8.78
C ARG A 95 10.44 18.04 10.22
N GLY A 96 9.31 18.73 10.38
CA GLY A 96 8.61 18.87 11.66
C GLY A 96 8.13 17.52 12.20
N VAL A 97 7.50 16.70 11.35
CA VAL A 97 7.05 15.34 11.69
C VAL A 97 8.24 14.48 12.11
N ALA A 98 9.34 14.50 11.35
CA ALA A 98 10.54 13.72 11.65
C ALA A 98 11.13 14.05 13.03
N ARG A 99 11.16 15.32 13.41
CA ARG A 99 11.67 15.77 14.71
C ARG A 99 10.72 15.46 15.85
N THR A 100 9.42 15.59 15.62
CA THR A 100 8.38 15.36 16.64
C THR A 100 8.27 13.88 16.98
N HIS A 101 8.36 13.02 15.96
CA HIS A 101 8.17 11.57 16.07
C HIS A 101 9.47 10.78 15.86
N ALA A 102 10.61 11.35 16.25
CA ALA A 102 11.93 10.72 16.10
C ALA A 102 12.06 9.35 16.81
N ALA A 103 11.22 9.10 17.82
CA ALA A 103 11.18 7.85 18.57
C ALA A 103 10.28 6.77 17.93
N VAL A 104 9.47 7.13 16.92
CA VAL A 104 8.59 6.19 16.23
C VAL A 104 9.33 5.61 15.03
N ASP A 105 9.51 4.29 15.06
CA ASP A 105 10.29 3.56 14.08
C ASP A 105 9.82 3.83 12.64
N GLY A 106 10.74 4.32 11.80
CA GLY A 106 10.52 4.50 10.36
C GLY A 106 9.80 5.78 9.96
N VAL A 107 9.02 6.40 10.85
CA VAL A 107 8.27 7.63 10.54
C VAL A 107 9.22 8.79 10.28
N ALA A 108 10.27 8.93 11.10
CA ALA A 108 11.21 10.03 10.94
C ALA A 108 12.02 9.90 9.65
N GLU A 109 12.57 8.72 9.37
CA GLU A 109 13.31 8.49 8.13
C GLU A 109 12.42 8.65 6.91
N LEU A 110 11.23 8.04 6.91
CA LEU A 110 10.31 8.15 5.78
C LEU A 110 9.88 9.59 5.52
N SER A 111 9.65 10.38 6.57
CA SER A 111 9.32 11.80 6.43
C SER A 111 10.46 12.57 5.75
N LEU A 112 11.71 12.32 6.15
CA LEU A 112 12.88 12.97 5.56
C LEU A 112 13.12 12.52 4.12
N LEU A 113 13.00 11.21 3.83
CA LEU A 113 13.07 10.67 2.47
C LEU A 113 12.02 11.33 1.56
N THR A 114 10.77 11.39 2.03
CA THR A 114 9.67 12.02 1.30
C THR A 114 9.93 13.52 1.07
N ALA A 115 10.51 14.22 2.03
CA ALA A 115 10.86 15.63 1.90
C ALA A 115 11.93 15.85 0.81
N GLY A 116 12.95 14.99 0.77
CA GLY A 116 13.96 14.99 -0.28
C GLY A 116 13.36 14.70 -1.66
N ASP A 117 12.48 13.70 -1.76
CA ASP A 117 11.81 13.32 -3.00
C ASP A 117 10.92 14.43 -3.56
N ILE A 118 10.19 15.14 -2.70
CA ILE A 118 9.38 16.31 -3.13
C ILE A 118 10.27 17.39 -3.77
N LEU A 119 11.46 17.64 -3.21
CA LEU A 119 12.40 18.61 -3.76
C LEU A 119 13.03 18.13 -5.07
N LEU A 120 13.42 16.86 -5.16
CA LEU A 120 13.90 16.28 -6.43
C LEU A 120 12.83 16.32 -7.51
N GLN A 121 11.58 16.03 -7.16
CA GLN A 121 10.45 16.11 -8.08
C GLN A 121 10.22 17.54 -8.56
N SER A 122 10.36 18.52 -7.67
CA SER A 122 10.29 19.95 -7.98
C SER A 122 11.38 20.38 -8.96
N VAL A 123 12.61 19.92 -8.76
CA VAL A 123 13.73 20.18 -9.69
C VAL A 123 13.45 19.56 -11.06
N ARG A 124 12.95 18.31 -11.08
CA ARG A 124 12.62 17.57 -12.30
C ARG A 124 11.48 18.22 -13.09
N SER A 125 10.41 18.65 -12.43
CA SER A 125 9.27 19.31 -13.08
C SER A 125 9.54 20.78 -13.42
N GLY A 126 10.54 21.39 -12.77
CA GLY A 126 10.76 22.83 -12.85
C GLY A 126 9.69 23.66 -12.15
N LEU A 127 8.86 23.03 -11.31
CA LEU A 127 7.78 23.68 -10.56
C LEU A 127 8.09 23.65 -9.07
N ARG A 128 7.74 24.72 -8.34
CA ARG A 128 7.87 24.77 -6.88
C ARG A 128 6.97 23.71 -6.21
N PRO A 129 7.37 23.16 -5.05
CA PRO A 129 6.58 22.15 -4.36
C PRO A 129 5.15 22.62 -4.07
N GLY A 130 4.16 21.79 -4.41
CA GLY A 130 2.75 22.04 -4.12
C GLY A 130 2.03 23.00 -5.09
N LEU A 131 2.70 23.48 -6.14
CA LEU A 131 2.10 24.31 -7.19
C LEU A 131 1.93 23.55 -8.50
N ALA A 132 0.89 23.88 -9.25
CA ALA A 132 0.61 23.33 -10.56
C ALA A 132 1.17 24.23 -11.67
N ALA A 133 1.32 23.65 -12.87
CA ALA A 133 1.66 24.42 -14.06
C ALA A 133 0.55 25.45 -14.34
N GLY A 134 0.90 26.73 -14.40
CA GLY A 134 -0.03 27.84 -14.62
C GLY A 134 -0.37 28.65 -13.36
N ASP A 135 0.01 28.17 -12.16
CA ASP A 135 -0.09 28.99 -10.96
C ASP A 135 0.94 30.14 -11.00
N GLU A 136 0.58 31.31 -10.49
CA GLU A 136 1.49 32.46 -10.43
C GLU A 136 2.71 32.14 -9.54
N GLY A 137 3.91 32.29 -10.09
CA GLY A 137 5.15 31.98 -9.38
C GLY A 137 5.41 30.48 -9.18
N ALA A 138 4.77 29.62 -9.98
CA ALA A 138 5.02 28.17 -9.97
C ALA A 138 6.41 27.79 -10.49
N GLU A 139 6.97 28.57 -11.42
CA GLU A 139 8.25 28.27 -12.02
C GLU A 139 9.40 28.32 -11.01
N LEU A 140 10.29 27.33 -11.11
CA LEU A 140 11.47 27.20 -10.29
C LEU A 140 12.67 27.84 -10.99
N THR A 141 13.23 28.88 -10.37
CA THR A 141 14.43 29.57 -10.86
C THR A 141 15.66 28.65 -10.81
N PRO A 142 16.71 28.92 -11.61
CA PRO A 142 17.97 28.16 -11.53
C PRO A 142 18.60 28.17 -10.13
N GLU A 143 18.52 29.30 -9.43
CA GLU A 143 19.01 29.44 -8.05
C GLU A 143 18.20 28.59 -7.07
N ASP A 144 16.87 28.58 -7.21
CA ASP A 144 15.99 27.75 -6.39
C ASP A 144 16.19 26.25 -6.69
N LYS A 145 16.49 25.87 -7.94
CA LYS A 145 16.86 24.50 -8.31
C LYS A 145 18.11 24.06 -7.57
N ALA A 146 19.18 24.86 -7.63
CA ALA A 146 20.43 24.56 -6.93
C ALA A 146 20.23 24.43 -5.42
N LYS A 147 19.45 25.35 -4.82
CA LYS A 147 19.10 25.29 -3.40
C LYS A 147 18.29 24.04 -3.05
N SER A 148 17.33 23.67 -3.89
CA SER A 148 16.49 22.48 -3.68
C SER A 148 17.30 21.20 -3.72
N LEU A 149 18.30 21.09 -4.61
CA LEU A 149 19.21 19.94 -4.66
C LEU A 149 20.07 19.82 -3.39
N VAL A 150 20.60 20.94 -2.88
CA VAL A 150 21.37 20.96 -1.62
C VAL A 150 20.48 20.57 -0.44
N GLU A 151 19.27 21.12 -0.37
CA GLU A 151 18.34 20.79 0.71
C GLU A 151 17.84 19.34 0.63
N ALA A 152 17.63 18.80 -0.57
CA ALA A 152 17.29 17.39 -0.78
C ALA A 152 18.42 16.46 -0.28
N ASP A 153 19.68 16.72 -0.65
CA ASP A 153 20.81 15.93 -0.14
C ASP A 153 20.90 15.98 1.40
N ALA A 154 20.64 17.14 2.02
CA ALA A 154 20.62 17.25 3.47
C ALA A 154 19.52 16.40 4.12
N PHE A 155 18.32 16.35 3.53
CA PHE A 155 17.24 15.48 4.00
C PHE A 155 17.61 14.01 3.89
N PHE A 156 18.15 13.58 2.75
CA PHE A 156 18.56 12.20 2.56
C PHE A 156 19.73 11.82 3.48
N ALA A 157 20.68 12.72 3.72
CA ALA A 157 21.78 12.51 4.66
C ALA A 157 21.25 12.32 6.09
N GLU A 158 20.32 13.17 6.56
CA GLU A 158 19.69 13.01 7.87
C GLU A 158 18.92 11.68 7.98
N ALA A 159 18.21 11.27 6.93
CA ALA A 159 17.53 9.97 6.89
C ALA A 159 18.50 8.78 6.99
N VAL A 160 19.65 8.85 6.28
CA VAL A 160 20.72 7.83 6.34
C VAL A 160 21.31 7.75 7.75
N GLU A 161 21.60 8.88 8.38
CA GLU A 161 22.13 8.91 9.75
C GLU A 161 21.17 8.24 10.74
N LEU A 162 19.88 8.59 10.70
CA LEU A 162 18.86 7.95 11.54
C LEU A 162 18.72 6.45 11.26
N ALA A 163 18.70 6.06 9.99
CA ALA A 163 18.60 4.66 9.59
C ALA A 163 19.83 3.85 10.02
N SER A 164 21.03 4.44 10.01
CA SER A 164 22.27 3.80 10.42
C SER A 164 22.32 3.46 11.91
N ALA A 165 21.59 4.23 12.73
CA ALA A 165 21.46 3.98 14.17
C ALA A 165 20.61 2.72 14.47
N ARG A 166 19.86 2.19 13.49
CA ARG A 166 18.99 1.02 13.63
C ARG A 166 19.54 -0.16 12.81
N PRO A 167 20.47 -0.96 13.38
CA PRO A 167 21.11 -2.04 12.65
C PRO A 167 20.13 -3.16 12.26
N GLY A 168 20.40 -3.82 11.14
CA GLY A 168 19.63 -4.96 10.65
C GLY A 168 18.57 -4.60 9.60
N PHE A 169 17.56 -5.46 9.46
CA PHE A 169 16.58 -5.38 8.38
C PHE A 169 15.70 -4.11 8.43
N ALA A 170 15.52 -3.51 9.61
CA ALA A 170 14.65 -2.36 9.79
C ALA A 170 15.23 -1.04 9.21
N GLY A 171 16.53 -0.80 9.40
CA GLY A 171 17.18 0.45 8.94
C GLY A 171 17.73 0.36 7.52
N LYS A 172 18.19 -0.82 7.07
CA LYS A 172 18.87 -0.98 5.77
C LYS A 172 18.07 -0.45 4.57
N PRO A 173 16.77 -0.75 4.39
CA PRO A 173 16.01 -0.23 3.25
C PRO A 173 15.95 1.31 3.23
N MET A 174 15.76 1.95 4.39
CA MET A 174 15.73 3.41 4.51
C MET A 174 17.10 4.02 4.22
N MET A 175 18.17 3.38 4.69
CA MET A 175 19.54 3.78 4.39
C MET A 175 19.86 3.68 2.90
N ILE A 176 19.46 2.58 2.23
CA ILE A 176 19.65 2.40 0.78
C ILE A 176 18.88 3.47 -0.01
N ALA A 177 17.61 3.70 0.33
CA ALA A 177 16.79 4.72 -0.31
C ALA A 177 17.41 6.12 -0.16
N GLY A 178 17.86 6.47 1.05
CA GLY A 178 18.54 7.73 1.30
C GLY A 178 19.81 7.89 0.47
N LEU A 179 20.66 6.87 0.41
CA LEU A 179 21.89 6.91 -0.40
C LEU A 179 21.59 7.07 -1.90
N PHE A 180 20.58 6.40 -2.45
CA PHE A 180 20.15 6.63 -3.83
C PHE A 180 19.65 8.06 -4.07
N GLY A 181 18.93 8.64 -3.10
CA GLY A 181 18.48 10.03 -3.12
C GLY A 181 19.64 11.01 -3.11
N ARG A 182 20.67 10.78 -2.27
CA ARG A 182 21.91 11.58 -2.25
C ARG A 182 22.65 11.53 -3.59
N ALA A 183 22.77 10.35 -4.18
CA ALA A 183 23.33 10.19 -5.52
C ALA A 183 22.52 10.97 -6.57
N ALA A 184 21.18 10.92 -6.51
CA ALA A 184 20.32 11.68 -7.41
C ALA A 184 20.43 13.20 -7.25
N ALA A 185 20.56 13.70 -6.02
CA ALA A 185 20.79 15.11 -5.76
C ALA A 185 22.15 15.58 -6.29
N ALA A 186 23.19 14.76 -6.15
CA ALA A 186 24.52 15.02 -6.69
C ALA A 186 24.54 15.01 -8.22
N GLU A 187 23.93 14.01 -8.85
CA GLU A 187 23.77 13.93 -10.31
C GLU A 187 22.96 15.09 -10.88
N GLY A 188 21.84 15.44 -10.24
CA GLY A 188 21.01 16.58 -10.63
C GLY A 188 21.75 17.92 -10.51
N ALA A 189 22.78 18.00 -9.67
CA ALA A 189 23.66 19.16 -9.53
C ALA A 189 24.87 19.14 -10.49
N GLY A 190 25.02 18.09 -11.31
CA GLY A 190 26.20 17.89 -12.17
C GLY A 190 27.46 17.48 -11.40
N ARG A 191 27.34 17.10 -10.12
CA ARG A 191 28.46 16.68 -9.26
C ARG A 191 28.62 15.16 -9.33
N LEU A 192 29.03 14.65 -10.48
CA LEU A 192 29.07 13.20 -10.75
C LEU A 192 30.07 12.46 -9.86
N ASP A 193 31.19 13.09 -9.52
CA ASP A 193 32.16 12.54 -8.56
C ASP A 193 31.55 12.35 -7.16
N ASP A 194 30.75 13.33 -6.70
CA ASP A 194 30.07 13.26 -5.41
C ASP A 194 29.01 12.14 -5.39
N ALA A 195 28.42 11.79 -6.53
CA ALA A 195 27.40 10.75 -6.65
C ALA A 195 27.98 9.32 -6.53
N ARG A 196 29.28 9.13 -6.81
CA ARG A 196 29.94 7.83 -6.77
C ARG A 196 29.97 7.24 -5.36
N THR A 197 30.33 8.05 -4.37
CA THR A 197 30.45 7.62 -2.96
C THR A 197 29.16 6.99 -2.40
N PRO A 198 27.98 7.62 -2.49
CA PRO A 198 26.76 7.02 -1.98
C PRO A 198 26.35 5.75 -2.75
N LEU A 199 26.59 5.67 -4.06
CA LEU A 199 26.27 4.47 -4.85
C LEU A 199 27.16 3.28 -4.49
N GLU A 200 28.46 3.49 -4.33
CA GLU A 200 29.38 2.45 -3.84
C GLU A 200 28.93 1.95 -2.46
N LYS A 201 28.49 2.85 -1.58
CA LYS A 201 27.95 2.47 -0.28
C LYS A 201 26.68 1.64 -0.41
N VAL A 202 25.80 1.93 -1.37
CA VAL A 202 24.62 1.09 -1.67
C VAL A 202 25.04 -0.33 -2.04
N VAL A 203 26.03 -0.50 -2.91
CA VAL A 203 26.53 -1.83 -3.32
C VAL A 203 27.02 -2.63 -2.11
N GLU A 204 27.78 -1.97 -1.22
CA GLU A 204 28.32 -2.57 0.00
C GLU A 204 27.20 -3.06 0.95
N ILE A 205 26.23 -2.20 1.27
CA ILE A 205 25.19 -2.52 2.27
C ILE A 205 24.10 -3.44 1.73
N SER A 206 23.92 -3.48 0.40
CA SER A 206 22.91 -4.28 -0.27
C SER A 206 23.37 -5.73 -0.48
N THR A 207 24.67 -6.02 -0.44
CA THR A 207 25.17 -7.39 -0.63
C THR A 207 25.30 -8.11 0.72
N PRO A 208 24.78 -9.34 0.89
CA PRO A 208 24.04 -10.19 -0.08
C PRO A 208 22.51 -10.09 0.03
N GLU A 209 21.97 -9.26 0.94
CA GLU A 209 20.55 -9.30 1.33
C GLU A 209 19.60 -8.69 0.29
N TYR A 210 20.08 -7.74 -0.52
CA TYR A 210 19.33 -7.01 -1.54
C TYR A 210 20.09 -6.95 -2.89
N PRO A 211 20.39 -8.10 -3.54
CA PRO A 211 21.17 -8.13 -4.78
C PRO A 211 20.64 -7.20 -5.90
N PRO A 212 19.31 -7.11 -6.14
CA PRO A 212 18.80 -6.21 -7.17
C PRO A 212 19.13 -4.72 -6.95
N LEU A 213 19.25 -4.28 -5.69
CA LEU A 213 19.62 -2.90 -5.37
C LEU A 213 21.11 -2.65 -5.59
N ALA A 214 21.95 -3.66 -5.31
CA ALA A 214 23.38 -3.60 -5.65
C ALA A 214 23.59 -3.57 -7.17
N GLU A 215 22.84 -4.38 -7.93
CA GLU A 215 22.86 -4.38 -9.40
C GLU A 215 22.46 -3.01 -9.96
N GLN A 216 21.39 -2.40 -9.45
CA GLN A 216 20.96 -1.07 -9.85
C GLN A 216 22.04 0.00 -9.55
N ALA A 217 22.68 -0.06 -8.38
CA ALA A 217 23.73 0.88 -8.03
C ALA A 217 24.98 0.72 -8.92
N ASN A 218 25.38 -0.52 -9.23
CA ASN A 218 26.48 -0.80 -10.17
C ASN A 218 26.16 -0.30 -11.58
N ALA A 219 24.95 -0.58 -12.09
CA ALA A 219 24.54 -0.10 -13.40
C ALA A 219 24.54 1.44 -13.47
N ARG A 220 24.19 2.11 -12.38
CA ARG A 220 24.24 3.59 -12.31
C ARG A 220 25.69 4.09 -12.26
N LEU A 221 26.56 3.45 -11.47
CA LEU A 221 28.00 3.75 -11.39
C LEU A 221 28.71 3.63 -12.74
N GLU A 222 28.41 2.58 -13.50
CA GLU A 222 28.96 2.35 -14.84
C GLU A 222 28.52 3.42 -15.85
N ASN A 223 27.34 4.00 -15.65
CA ASN A 223 26.76 5.00 -16.54
C ASN A 223 27.05 6.44 -16.12
N LEU A 224 27.68 6.71 -14.97
CA LEU A 224 27.99 8.07 -14.52
C LEU A 224 28.77 8.87 -15.57
N ASP A 225 29.80 8.25 -16.14
CA ASP A 225 30.64 8.89 -17.17
C ASP A 225 29.85 9.14 -18.48
N GLY A 226 28.81 8.33 -18.75
CA GLY A 226 27.91 8.53 -19.89
C GLY A 226 26.91 9.68 -19.70
N ILE A 227 26.58 10.03 -18.45
CA ILE A 227 25.70 11.18 -18.14
C ILE A 227 26.41 12.49 -18.44
N GLU A 228 27.74 12.56 -18.24
CA GLU A 228 28.57 13.73 -18.56
C GLU A 228 28.53 14.07 -20.06
N ALA A 229 28.41 13.05 -20.92
CA ALA A 229 28.32 13.19 -22.36
C ALA A 229 26.92 13.61 -22.86
N HIS A 230 26.29 14.59 -22.21
CA HIS A 230 24.93 15.07 -22.47
C HIS A 230 24.58 15.07 -23.97
N ALA A 231 23.55 14.30 -24.35
CA ALA A 231 22.94 14.45 -25.66
C ALA A 231 22.21 15.80 -25.70
N SER A 232 22.79 16.78 -26.40
CA SER A 232 22.10 18.05 -26.66
C SER A 232 20.87 17.75 -27.51
N LEU A 233 19.68 17.90 -26.93
CA LEU A 233 18.46 17.91 -27.72
C LEU A 233 18.49 19.17 -28.61
N PRO A 234 18.17 19.05 -29.92
CA PRO A 234 18.04 20.21 -30.79
C PRO A 234 17.04 21.19 -30.18
N ASN A 235 17.33 22.49 -30.25
CA ASN A 235 16.36 23.48 -29.82
C ASN A 235 15.14 23.42 -30.75
N GLN A 236 13.96 23.84 -30.28
CA GLN A 236 12.75 23.86 -31.10
C GLN A 236 12.94 24.68 -32.39
N ALA A 237 13.80 25.71 -32.34
CA ALA A 237 14.18 26.52 -33.49
C ALA A 237 15.06 25.79 -34.53
N ASP A 238 15.75 24.72 -34.11
CA ASP A 238 16.62 23.89 -34.97
C ASP A 238 15.85 22.71 -35.57
N LEU A 239 14.61 22.48 -35.15
CA LEU A 239 13.74 21.50 -35.77
C LEU A 239 13.32 22.03 -37.15
N PRO A 240 13.34 21.18 -38.20
CA PRO A 240 12.82 21.58 -39.49
C PRO A 240 11.35 21.97 -39.32
N VAL A 241 11.04 23.24 -39.58
CA VAL A 241 9.66 23.68 -39.74
C VAL A 241 9.14 22.92 -40.95
N ILE A 242 8.30 21.91 -40.72
CA ILE A 242 7.46 21.37 -41.78
C ILE A 242 6.62 22.56 -42.20
N ALA A 243 6.99 23.18 -43.33
CA ALA A 243 6.06 24.03 -44.04
C ALA A 243 4.90 23.11 -44.37
N VAL A 244 3.86 23.16 -43.55
CA VAL A 244 2.51 22.86 -44.01
C VAL A 244 2.29 23.91 -45.08
N GLY A 245 2.76 23.63 -46.29
CA GLY A 245 2.15 24.20 -47.48
C GLY A 245 0.66 23.99 -47.31
N GLU A 246 -0.14 24.94 -47.77
CA GLU A 246 -1.60 24.93 -47.72
C GLU A 246 -2.16 23.58 -48.25
N GLU A 247 -2.10 22.55 -47.43
CA GLU A 247 -2.83 21.31 -47.57
C GLU A 247 -4.12 21.62 -46.85
N GLU A 248 -5.17 21.65 -47.66
CA GLU A 248 -6.56 21.70 -47.26
C GLU A 248 -6.71 21.02 -45.89
N ALA A 249 -7.21 21.78 -44.93
CA ALA A 249 -7.55 21.25 -43.62
C ALA A 249 -8.28 19.92 -43.86
N PHE A 250 -7.77 18.82 -43.31
CA PHE A 250 -8.43 17.52 -43.39
C PHE A 250 -9.84 17.68 -42.80
N THR A 251 -10.81 17.95 -43.66
CA THR A 251 -12.21 17.93 -43.32
C THR A 251 -12.60 16.47 -43.32
N VAL A 252 -13.03 15.98 -42.16
CA VAL A 252 -13.72 14.69 -42.09
C VAL A 252 -14.82 14.73 -43.15
N PRO A 253 -14.87 13.77 -44.10
CA PRO A 253 -15.87 13.80 -45.17
C PRO A 253 -17.27 13.91 -44.57
N ALA A 254 -18.12 14.70 -45.22
CA ALA A 254 -19.51 14.81 -44.79
C ALA A 254 -20.16 13.42 -44.84
N ALA A 255 -21.12 13.15 -43.96
CA ALA A 255 -21.77 11.84 -43.89
C ALA A 255 -22.42 11.42 -45.23
N ASP A 256 -22.78 12.39 -46.08
CA ASP A 256 -23.32 12.15 -47.42
C ASP A 256 -22.26 11.61 -48.40
N ASP A 257 -21.00 12.08 -48.33
CA ASP A 257 -19.90 11.60 -49.18
C ASP A 257 -19.46 10.17 -48.82
N LEU A 258 -19.60 9.79 -47.54
CA LEU A 258 -19.35 8.41 -47.11
C LEU A 258 -20.42 7.45 -47.62
N LEU A 259 -21.66 7.91 -47.81
CA LEU A 259 -22.78 7.08 -48.24
C LEU A 259 -22.72 6.79 -49.75
N GLU A 260 -22.31 7.76 -50.57
CA GLU A 260 -22.01 7.54 -52.00
C GLU A 260 -20.86 6.56 -52.22
N MET A 261 -19.85 6.55 -51.34
CA MET A 261 -18.71 5.64 -51.45
C MET A 261 -19.09 4.17 -51.13
N PHE A 262 -20.07 3.95 -50.25
CA PHE A 262 -20.62 2.61 -49.99
C PHE A 262 -21.62 2.17 -51.06
N GLU A 263 -22.38 3.09 -51.67
CA GLU A 263 -23.29 2.77 -52.78
C GLU A 263 -22.53 2.41 -54.08
N ALA A 264 -21.37 3.03 -54.32
CA ALA A 264 -20.50 2.71 -55.46
C ALA A 264 -19.85 1.31 -55.37
N GLU A 265 -19.53 0.83 -54.16
CA GLU A 265 -19.00 -0.54 -53.97
C GLU A 265 -20.05 -1.63 -54.26
N ASP A 266 -21.33 -1.35 -54.02
CA ASP A 266 -22.42 -2.28 -54.31
C ASP A 266 -22.74 -2.37 -55.83
N GLU A 267 -22.46 -1.32 -56.60
CA GLU A 267 -22.64 -1.34 -58.07
C GLU A 267 -21.48 -2.02 -58.82
N GLU A 268 -20.22 -1.89 -58.38
CA GLU A 268 -19.08 -2.61 -58.98
C GLU A 268 -19.10 -4.13 -58.68
N ALA A 269 -19.69 -4.55 -57.55
CA ALA A 269 -19.89 -5.98 -57.26
C ALA A 269 -20.98 -6.63 -58.15
N ALA A 270 -21.89 -5.83 -58.71
CA ALA A 270 -22.96 -6.31 -59.58
C ALA A 270 -22.53 -6.47 -61.07
N GLU A 271 -21.56 -5.69 -61.55
CA GLU A 271 -21.03 -5.85 -62.93
C GLU A 271 -19.91 -6.91 -63.06
N ALA A 272 -19.21 -7.27 -61.97
CA ALA A 272 -18.16 -8.28 -62.02
C ALA A 272 -18.67 -9.75 -62.01
N THR A 273 -19.98 -9.98 -61.87
CA THR A 273 -20.57 -11.34 -61.80
C THR A 273 -21.28 -11.81 -63.08
N SER A 274 -21.23 -11.07 -64.20
CA SER A 274 -21.93 -11.45 -65.43
C SER A 274 -21.09 -11.86 -66.65
N GLU A 275 -19.76 -11.81 -66.64
CA GLU A 275 -18.94 -12.31 -67.76
C GLU A 275 -17.69 -13.07 -67.32
N THR A 276 -17.83 -14.36 -67.00
CA THR A 276 -17.08 -15.44 -67.66
C THR A 276 -17.52 -16.79 -67.12
N GLY A 277 -18.28 -17.52 -67.94
CA GLY A 277 -18.56 -18.93 -67.73
C GLY A 277 -17.38 -19.81 -68.14
N ASP A 278 -17.32 -20.92 -67.40
CA ASP A 278 -17.00 -22.27 -67.86
C ASP A 278 -15.54 -22.79 -67.86
N GLU A 279 -15.46 -24.01 -67.32
CA GLU A 279 -14.42 -25.05 -67.43
C GLU A 279 -13.03 -24.90 -66.76
N ALA A 280 -12.88 -25.50 -65.56
CA ALA A 280 -12.20 -26.79 -65.34
C ALA A 280 -11.70 -26.97 -63.87
N ALA A 281 -12.20 -27.99 -63.18
CA ALA A 281 -11.59 -28.58 -61.96
C ALA A 281 -10.49 -29.61 -62.34
N PRO A 282 -9.71 -30.28 -61.45
CA PRO A 282 -9.64 -30.27 -59.96
C PRO A 282 -8.17 -30.04 -59.46
N GLU A 283 -7.79 -30.01 -58.18
CA GLU A 283 -7.63 -31.16 -57.26
C GLU A 283 -7.15 -30.68 -55.87
N ALA A 284 -7.44 -31.48 -54.85
CA ALA A 284 -7.31 -31.25 -53.42
C ALA A 284 -5.86 -31.29 -52.89
N THR A 285 -5.63 -30.70 -51.71
CA THR A 285 -4.90 -31.40 -50.63
C THR A 285 -5.27 -30.86 -49.25
N GLU A 286 -5.49 -31.83 -48.37
CA GLU A 286 -5.97 -31.81 -47.00
C GLU A 286 -4.93 -31.30 -45.96
N THR A 287 -5.38 -30.46 -45.00
CA THR A 287 -5.36 -30.73 -43.52
C THR A 287 -3.99 -30.71 -42.77
N PRO A 288 -3.89 -30.50 -41.43
CA PRO A 288 -4.60 -29.62 -40.46
C PRO A 288 -3.71 -28.88 -39.41
N ALA A 289 -4.39 -28.02 -38.63
CA ALA A 289 -4.34 -27.75 -37.17
C ALA A 289 -3.11 -28.06 -36.29
N ALA A 290 -2.70 -27.00 -35.55
CA ALA A 290 -2.43 -26.86 -34.09
C ALA A 290 -1.61 -27.94 -33.33
N PRO A 291 -0.84 -27.54 -32.30
CA PRO A 291 -1.40 -27.05 -31.03
C PRO A 291 -1.08 -25.59 -30.67
#